data_AF-D7UCQ4-F1
#
_entry.id   AF-D7UCQ4-F1
#
_cell.length_a   1.000
_cell.length_b   1.000
_cell.length_c   1.000
_cell.angle_alpha   90.00
_cell.angle_beta   90.00
_cell.angle_gamma   90.00
#
_symmetry.space_group_name_H-M   'P 1'
#
loop_
_entity.id
_entity.type
_entity.pdbx_description
1 polymer ?
#
loop_
_entity_poly.entity_id
_entity_poly.type
_entity_poly.pdbx_seq_one_letter_code
_entity_poly.pdbx_strand_id
1 'polypeptide(L)'
;MGKRMRREKSICCCKSPLAGFSWYVEDIWTEIAKHLDGKSLVMLGTTNKWFHCLIMEDSIWKFACLRDLQLPEPQHTFLNWIKLYASAFGNEQGVKL
;
A
#
# COMPACT_ATOMS: atom_id res chain seq x y z
N MET A 1 3.69 -38.33 -22.18
CA MET A 1 4.16 -38.01 -20.82
C MET A 1 3.95 -36.52 -20.55
N GLY A 2 2.84 -36.15 -19.92
CA GLY A 2 2.53 -34.74 -19.61
C GLY A 2 3.21 -34.30 -18.32
N LYS A 3 4.12 -33.31 -18.41
CA LYS A 3 4.70 -32.67 -17.21
C LYS A 3 3.58 -31.91 -16.49
N ARG A 4 3.13 -32.43 -15.34
CA ARG A 4 2.22 -31.73 -14.42
C ARG A 4 2.93 -30.47 -13.93
N MET A 5 2.52 -29.32 -14.44
CA MET A 5 2.95 -28.01 -13.97
C MET A 5 2.48 -27.89 -12.51
N ARG A 6 3.42 -27.92 -11.55
CA ARG A 6 3.09 -27.72 -10.14
C ARG A 6 2.49 -26.33 -10.01
N ARG A 7 1.20 -26.27 -9.67
CA ARG A 7 0.47 -25.03 -9.39
C ARG A 7 1.24 -24.28 -8.30
N GLU A 8 1.88 -23.18 -8.66
CA GLU A 8 2.53 -22.28 -7.72
C GLU A 8 1.51 -21.89 -6.66
N LYS A 9 1.80 -22.20 -5.39
CA LYS A 9 0.92 -21.86 -4.28
C LYS A 9 0.74 -20.35 -4.29
N SER A 10 -0.48 -19.87 -4.45
CA SER A 10 -0.80 -18.44 -4.32
C SER A 10 -0.43 -18.00 -2.91
N ILE A 11 0.68 -17.28 -2.79
CA ILE A 11 1.10 -16.70 -1.52
C ILE A 11 0.06 -15.60 -1.19
N CYS A 12 -0.78 -15.90 -0.19
CA CYS A 12 -1.87 -15.06 0.36
C CYS A 12 -1.30 -13.71 0.83
N CYS A 13 -2.03 -12.60 0.65
CA CYS A 13 -1.78 -11.32 1.36
C CYS A 13 -1.75 -11.49 2.89
N CYS A 14 -2.20 -12.65 3.39
CA CYS A 14 -2.51 -12.98 4.77
C CYS A 14 -1.29 -13.48 5.56
N LYS A 15 -0.08 -13.49 4.96
CA LYS A 15 1.15 -13.87 5.65
C LYS A 15 2.08 -12.67 5.73
N SER A 16 1.97 -11.91 6.82
CA SER A 16 3.02 -10.96 7.20
C SER A 16 4.37 -11.67 7.24
N PRO A 17 5.48 -11.03 6.83
CA PRO A 17 6.83 -11.59 6.94
C PRO A 17 7.16 -12.06 8.37
N LEU A 18 6.44 -11.52 9.35
CA LEU A 18 6.54 -11.80 10.78
C LEU A 18 5.43 -12.74 11.27
N ALA A 19 5.22 -13.90 10.63
CA ALA A 19 4.18 -14.87 11.01
C ALA A 19 4.20 -15.38 12.48
N GLY A 20 5.08 -14.84 13.35
CA GLY A 20 5.08 -15.03 14.80
C GLY A 20 4.61 -13.83 15.64
N PHE A 21 4.39 -12.63 15.08
CA PHE A 21 4.00 -11.43 15.84
C PHE A 21 2.65 -10.89 15.37
N SER A 22 1.62 -11.48 15.97
CA SER A 22 0.41 -10.81 16.45
C SER A 22 -0.31 -9.82 15.51
N TRP A 23 -1.30 -10.37 14.80
CA TRP A 23 -2.58 -9.81 14.36
C TRP A 23 -3.32 -8.80 15.27
N TYR A 24 -2.74 -8.34 16.38
CA TYR A 24 -3.34 -7.45 17.39
C TYR A 24 -2.61 -6.12 17.62
N VAL A 25 -1.38 -5.96 17.11
CA VAL A 25 -0.75 -4.64 17.07
C VAL A 25 -1.22 -4.02 15.78
N GLU A 26 -1.91 -2.89 15.84
CA GLU A 26 -2.13 -2.02 14.68
C GLU A 26 -0.83 -2.01 13.88
N ASP A 27 -0.87 -2.57 12.66
CA ASP A 27 0.31 -3.06 11.98
C ASP A 27 1.37 -1.98 11.98
N ILE A 28 2.48 -2.20 12.68
CA ILE A 28 3.54 -1.19 12.84
C ILE A 28 3.97 -0.68 11.46
N TRP A 29 3.88 -1.51 10.43
CA TRP A 29 4.13 -1.10 9.06
C TRP A 29 3.07 -0.18 8.48
N THR A 30 1.79 -0.31 8.83
CA THR A 30 0.75 0.67 8.47
C THR A 30 1.08 2.03 9.08
N GLU A 31 1.47 2.08 10.36
CA GLU A 31 1.89 3.34 10.99
C GLU A 31 3.16 3.93 10.37
N ILE A 32 4.19 3.10 10.14
CA ILE A 32 5.40 3.54 9.43
C ILE A 32 5.04 4.07 8.04
N ALA A 33 4.17 3.38 7.31
CA ALA A 33 3.78 3.74 5.96
C ALA A 33 3.09 5.11 5.88
N LYS A 34 2.27 5.48 6.87
CA LYS A 34 1.65 6.82 6.95
C LYS A 34 2.69 7.96 6.95
N HIS A 35 3.91 7.68 7.38
CA HIS A 35 4.99 8.67 7.47
C HIS A 35 5.94 8.67 6.26
N LEU A 36 5.82 7.71 5.34
CA LEU A 36 6.64 7.62 4.13
C LEU A 36 6.13 8.57 3.03
N ASP A 37 7.04 9.11 2.22
CA ASP A 37 6.71 9.85 1.00
C ASP A 37 6.20 8.90 -0.10
N GLY A 38 5.43 9.42 -1.06
CA GLY A 38 4.79 8.61 -2.09
C GLY A 38 5.78 7.72 -2.87
N LYS A 39 6.99 8.22 -3.15
CA LYS A 39 8.02 7.43 -3.84
C LYS A 39 8.50 6.26 -2.97
N SER A 40 8.75 6.49 -1.68
CA SER A 40 9.15 5.43 -0.75
C SER A 40 8.04 4.40 -0.53
N LEU A 41 6.77 4.81 -0.51
CA LEU A 41 5.62 3.90 -0.46
C LEU A 41 5.56 2.98 -1.69
N VAL A 42 5.70 3.55 -2.88
CA VAL A 42 5.74 2.77 -4.13
C VAL A 42 6.89 1.78 -4.09
N MET A 43 8.10 2.24 -3.73
CA MET A 43 9.27 1.36 -3.60
C MET A 43 9.01 0.24 -2.60
N LEU A 44 8.41 0.52 -1.44
CA LEU A 44 8.05 -0.49 -0.44
C LEU A 44 7.12 -1.56 -1.03
N GLY A 45 6.07 -1.15 -1.75
CA GLY A 45 5.14 -2.06 -2.40
C GLY A 45 5.78 -2.99 -3.45
N THR A 46 6.87 -2.55 -4.09
CA THR A 46 7.60 -3.38 -5.07
C THR A 46 8.45 -4.48 -4.44
N THR A 47 8.70 -4.43 -3.12
CA THR A 47 9.62 -5.37 -2.47
C THR A 47 9.03 -6.78 -2.32
N ASN A 48 7.75 -6.90 -1.94
CA ASN A 48 7.04 -8.17 -1.84
C ASN A 48 5.52 -7.99 -1.89
N LYS A 49 4.80 -9.11 -2.09
CA LYS A 49 3.32 -9.11 -2.18
C LYS A 49 2.62 -8.60 -0.92
N TRP A 50 3.21 -8.80 0.25
CA TRP A 50 2.59 -8.36 1.50
C TRP A 50 2.61 -6.84 1.61
N PHE A 51 3.78 -6.22 1.36
CA PHE A 51 3.90 -4.77 1.29
C PHE A 51 3.06 -4.19 0.16
N HIS A 52 2.92 -4.88 -0.98
CA HIS A 52 1.96 -4.47 -2.00
C HIS A 52 0.53 -4.42 -1.46
N CYS A 53 0.07 -5.44 -0.71
CA CYS A 53 -1.28 -5.41 -0.13
C CYS A 53 -1.39 -4.33 0.95
N LEU A 54 -0.34 -4.10 1.75
CA LEU A 54 -0.26 -3.03 2.75
C LEU A 54 -0.43 -1.65 2.09
N ILE A 55 0.37 -1.34 1.06
CA ILE A 55 0.28 -0.03 0.38
C ILE A 55 -1.01 0.14 -0.42
N MET A 56 -1.84 -0.89 -0.60
CA MET A 56 -3.17 -0.74 -1.21
C MET A 56 -4.24 -0.32 -0.19
N GLU A 57 -3.86 -0.16 1.08
CA GLU A 57 -4.75 0.37 2.11
C GLU A 57 -4.97 1.87 1.93
N ASP A 58 -6.21 2.25 1.65
CA ASP A 58 -6.60 3.63 1.32
C ASP A 58 -6.33 4.62 2.48
N SER A 59 -6.30 4.12 3.72
CA SER A 59 -5.98 4.90 4.91
C SER A 59 -4.57 5.50 4.84
N ILE A 60 -3.58 4.75 4.33
CA ILE A 60 -2.18 5.21 4.18
C ILE A 60 -2.13 6.41 3.21
N TRP A 61 -2.85 6.31 2.10
CA TRP A 61 -2.89 7.37 1.09
C TRP A 61 -3.69 8.59 1.54
N LYS A 62 -4.66 8.45 2.45
CA LYS A 62 -5.28 9.59 3.12
C LYS A 62 -4.21 10.44 3.82
N PHE A 63 -3.36 9.83 4.64
CA PHE A 63 -2.29 10.55 5.34
C PHE A 63 -1.28 11.16 4.36
N ALA A 64 -0.86 10.42 3.33
CA ALA A 64 0.01 10.94 2.29
C ALA A 64 -0.61 12.15 1.57
N CYS A 65 -1.91 12.13 1.26
CA CYS A 65 -2.59 13.26 0.63
C CYS A 65 -2.68 14.47 1.56
N LEU A 66 -3.05 14.28 2.83
CA LEU A 66 -3.13 15.38 3.79
C LEU A 66 -1.78 16.07 3.97
N ARG A 67 -0.69 15.30 4.02
CA ARG A 67 0.67 15.82 4.15
C ARG A 67 1.17 16.47 2.86
N ASP A 68 1.08 15.77 1.72
CA ASP A 68 1.76 16.17 0.49
C ASP A 68 0.95 17.18 -0.34
N LEU A 69 -0.38 17.06 -0.35
CA LEU A 69 -1.27 18.00 -1.04
C LEU A 69 -1.75 19.14 -0.13
N GLN A 70 -1.40 19.12 1.17
CA GLN A 70 -1.85 20.09 2.18
C GLN A 70 -3.38 20.24 2.23
N LEU A 71 -4.12 19.16 1.97
CA LEU A 71 -5.57 19.19 1.98
C LEU A 71 -6.09 19.43 3.40
N PRO A 72 -7.10 20.30 3.59
CA PRO A 72 -7.80 20.37 4.87
C PRO A 72 -8.42 19.02 5.18
N GLU A 73 -8.35 18.59 6.44
CA GLU A 73 -8.85 17.28 6.86
C GLU A 73 -10.33 17.12 6.49
N PRO A 74 -10.69 16.22 5.55
CA PRO A 74 -12.06 16.18 5.07
C PRO A 74 -12.96 15.52 6.10
N GLN A 75 -14.10 16.17 6.29
CA GLN A 75 -15.05 15.82 7.33
C GLN A 75 -15.84 14.56 7.00
N HIS A 76 -16.08 14.22 5.72
CA HIS A 76 -16.82 13.01 5.33
C HIS A 76 -16.81 12.80 3.80
N THR A 77 -15.69 12.41 3.21
CA THR A 77 -15.67 12.09 1.77
C THR A 77 -15.20 10.66 1.53
N PHE A 78 -16.02 9.91 0.78
CA PHE A 78 -15.66 8.62 0.18
C PHE A 78 -14.69 8.83 -1.00
N LEU A 79 -13.60 9.54 -0.75
CA LEU A 79 -12.53 9.74 -1.71
C LEU A 79 -11.68 8.47 -1.74
N ASN A 80 -11.44 7.94 -2.94
CA ASN A 80 -10.39 6.98 -3.17
C ASN A 80 -9.07 7.75 -3.17
N TRP A 81 -8.38 7.75 -2.03
CA TRP A 81 -7.18 8.54 -1.78
C TRP A 81 -6.01 8.12 -2.66
N ILE A 82 -5.92 6.83 -2.97
CA ILE A 82 -4.94 6.30 -3.93
C ILE A 82 -5.09 6.99 -5.29
N LYS A 83 -6.32 7.05 -5.82
CA LYS A 83 -6.59 7.71 -7.10
C LYS A 83 -6.34 9.21 -7.06
N LEU A 84 -6.67 9.87 -5.95
CA LEU A 84 -6.42 11.30 -5.77
C LEU A 84 -4.91 11.59 -5.80
N TYR A 85 -4.13 10.84 -5.03
CA TYR A 85 -2.68 10.97 -4.99
C TYR A 85 -2.07 10.68 -6.36
N ALA A 86 -2.48 9.60 -7.02
CA ALA A 86 -2.04 9.25 -8.37
C ALA A 86 -2.45 10.31 -9.40
N SER A 87 -3.60 10.96 -9.27
CA SER A 87 -3.99 12.05 -10.18
C SER A 87 -3.17 13.32 -9.98
N ALA A 88 -2.75 13.60 -8.74
CA ALA A 88 -1.94 14.77 -8.42
C ALA A 88 -0.48 14.60 -8.86
N PHE A 89 0.10 13.40 -8.70
CA PHE A 89 1.52 13.14 -8.95
C PHE A 89 1.81 12.26 -10.18
N GLY A 90 0.82 11.50 -10.68
CA GLY A 90 1.00 10.52 -11.76
C GLY A 90 1.18 11.12 -13.16
N ASN A 91 1.01 12.44 -13.30
CA ASN A 91 1.27 13.13 -14.57
C ASN A 91 2.77 13.40 -14.78
N GLU A 92 3.60 13.30 -13.74
CA GLU A 92 5.03 13.64 -13.83
C GLU A 92 5.95 12.43 -13.93
N GLN A 93 5.56 11.27 -13.41
CA GLN A 93 6.34 10.03 -13.52
C GLN A 93 5.37 8.84 -13.56
N GLY A 94 5.44 8.03 -14.61
CA GLY A 94 4.52 6.90 -14.85
C GLY A 94 4.61 5.79 -13.80
N VAL A 95 4.09 6.05 -12.61
CA VAL A 95 3.96 5.10 -11.51
C VAL A 95 2.60 4.41 -11.67
N LYS A 96 2.63 3.16 -12.11
CA LYS A 96 1.48 2.24 -11.95
C LYS A 96 1.49 1.73 -10.51
N LEU A 97 0.61 2.31 -9.69
CA LEU A 97 0.16 1.70 -8.43
C LEU A 97 -0.74 0.50 -8.76
#